data_AF-A0A223HWX4-F1
#
_entry.id   AF-A0A223HWX4-F1
#
_cell.length_a   1.000
_cell.length_b   1.000
_cell.length_c   1.000
_cell.angle_alpha   90.00
_cell.angle_beta   90.00
_cell.angle_gamma   90.00
#
_symmetry.space_group_name_H-M   'P 1'
#
loop_
_entity.id
_entity.type
_entity.pdbx_description
1 polymer ?
#
loop_
_entity_poly.entity_id
_entity_poly.type
_entity_poly.pdbx_seq_one_letter_code
_entity_poly.pdbx_strand_id
1 'polypeptide(L)' 'MIKAVKVTAKSGLNVRVNSSTAARKIGAVPYGAELKVVGEYNGWYQIQYNGGYGFVYAKYTK' A
#
# COMPACT_ATOMS: atom_id res chain seq x y z
N MET A 1 -6.49 11.31 -11.50
CA MET A 1 -7.44 11.15 -10.38
C MET A 1 -6.77 10.29 -9.32
N ILE A 2 -6.77 10.71 -8.06
CA ILE A 2 -6.12 9.95 -6.97
C ILE A 2 -7.11 8.86 -6.55
N LYS A 3 -6.74 7.59 -6.73
CA LYS A 3 -7.60 6.46 -6.35
C LYS A 3 -7.40 6.20 -4.86
N ALA A 4 -8.46 6.29 -4.06
CA ALA A 4 -8.40 5.92 -2.64
C ALA A 4 -8.77 4.44 -2.50
N VAL A 5 -8.00 3.68 -1.73
CA VAL A 5 -8.30 2.29 -1.39
C VAL A 5 -8.25 2.11 0.12
N LYS A 6 -9.14 1.27 0.66
CA LYS A 6 -9.21 1.00 2.09
C LYS A 6 -8.50 -0.30 2.42
N VAL A 7 -7.65 -0.29 3.45
CA VAL A 7 -6.96 -1.49 3.93
C VAL A 7 -7.95 -2.46 4.54
N THR A 8 -8.00 -3.69 4.02
CA THR A 8 -8.88 -4.76 4.51
C THR A 8 -8.14 -5.83 5.31
N ALA A 9 -6.80 -5.78 5.35
CA ALA A 9 -6.01 -6.67 6.19
C ALA A 9 -6.23 -6.37 7.68
N LYS A 10 -6.86 -7.30 8.40
CA LYS A 10 -7.16 -7.17 9.85
C LYS A 10 -5.89 -6.99 10.70
N SER A 11 -4.77 -7.59 10.30
CA SER A 11 -3.48 -7.47 10.99
C SER A 11 -2.68 -6.22 10.57
N GLY A 12 -3.26 -5.34 9.75
CA GLY A 12 -2.55 -4.26 9.09
C GLY A 12 -1.85 -4.70 7.80
N LEU A 13 -1.56 -3.74 6.93
CA LEU A 13 -0.93 -3.95 5.63
C LEU A 13 0.47 -3.34 5.62
N ASN A 14 1.46 -4.15 5.23
CA ASN A 14 2.85 -3.69 5.17
C ASN A 14 3.07 -2.80 3.95
N VAL A 15 3.74 -1.67 4.18
CA VAL A 15 4.23 -0.78 3.12
C VAL A 15 5.69 -1.14 2.84
N ARG A 16 6.02 -1.34 1.57
CA ARG A 16 7.36 -1.74 1.12
C ARG A 16 7.96 -0.70 0.18
N VAL A 17 9.29 -0.72 0.04
CA VAL A 17 10.01 0.18 -0.89
C VAL A 17 9.67 -0.08 -2.36
N ASN A 18 9.26 -1.30 -2.71
CA ASN A 18 9.06 -1.71 -4.10
C ASN A 18 7.93 -2.74 -4.20
N SER A 19 7.40 -2.96 -5.41
CA SER A 19 6.34 -3.90 -5.77
C SER A 19 6.82 -5.36 -5.74
N SER A 20 7.44 -5.77 -4.62
CA SER A 20 7.94 -7.13 -4.41
C SER A 20 7.77 -7.56 -2.96
N THR A 21 7.42 -8.84 -2.76
CA THR A 21 7.29 -9.44 -1.43
C THR A 21 8.63 -9.59 -0.71
N ALA A 22 9.74 -9.61 -1.46
CA ALA A 22 11.11 -9.60 -0.95
C ALA A 22 11.61 -8.17 -0.64
N ALA A 23 10.91 -7.13 -1.07
CA ALA A 23 11.34 -5.75 -0.84
C ALA A 23 11.31 -5.38 0.64
N ARG A 24 12.22 -4.51 1.08
CA ARG A 24 12.29 -4.02 2.46
C ARG A 24 10.98 -3.37 2.87
N LYS A 25 10.48 -3.72 4.06
CA LYS A 25 9.34 -3.05 4.70
C LYS A 25 9.80 -1.69 5.22
N ILE A 26 9.09 -0.64 4.84
CA ILE A 26 9.34 0.74 5.31
C ILE A 26 8.33 1.19 6.35
N GLY A 27 7.22 0.47 6.47
CA GLY A 27 6.19 0.77 7.44
C GLY A 27 5.04 -0.21 7.34
N ALA A 28 3.98 0.07 8.08
CA ALA A 28 2.72 -0.63 8.01
C ALA A 28 1.58 0.39 8.20
N VAL A 29 0.43 0.05 7.64
CA VAL A 29 -0.80 0.83 7.75
C VAL A 29 -1.87 -0.03 8.43
N PRO A 30 -2.65 0.54 9.37
CA PRO A 30 -3.63 -0.23 10.13
C PRO A 30 -4.82 -0.65 9.27
N TYR A 31 -5.59 -1.63 9.76
CA TYR A 31 -6.86 -2.01 9.16
C TYR A 31 -7.81 -0.80 9.07
N GLY A 32 -8.51 -0.68 7.95
CA GLY A 32 -9.46 0.40 7.71
C GLY A 32 -8.82 1.74 7.34
N ALA A 33 -7.49 1.83 7.29
CA ALA A 33 -6.81 3.03 6.79
C ALA A 33 -7.13 3.25 5.30
N GLU A 34 -7.34 4.51 4.93
CA GLU A 34 -7.49 4.92 3.54
C GLU A 34 -6.13 5.31 2.96
N LEU A 35 -5.80 4.72 1.82
CA LEU A 35 -4.54 4.93 1.11
C LEU A 35 -4.80 5.62 -0.21
N LYS A 36 -4.04 6.68 -0.46
CA LYS A 36 -4.04 7.39 -1.74
C LYS A 36 -3.10 6.66 -2.70
N VAL A 37 -3.70 5.89 -3.60
CA VAL A 37 -3.00 5.19 -4.69
C VAL A 37 -2.68 6.19 -5.80
N VAL A 38 -1.40 6.28 -6.11
CA VAL A 38 -0.84 7.08 -7.20
C VAL A 38 -0.55 6.24 -8.44
N GLY A 39 -0.48 4.91 -8.32
CA GLY A 39 -0.26 3.99 -9.43
C GLY A 39 -0.52 2.53 -9.05
N GLU A 40 -0.70 1.68 -10.04
CA GLU A 40 -0.90 0.23 -9.88
C GLU A 40 0.15 -0.53 -10.70
N TYR A 41 0.75 -1.53 -10.08
CA TYR A 41 1.88 -2.30 -10.62
C TYR A 41 1.67 -3.78 -10.32
N ASN A 42 1.10 -4.50 -11.28
CA ASN A 42 0.98 -5.96 -11.27
C ASN A 42 0.54 -6.54 -9.89
N GLY A 43 -0.59 -6.06 -9.37
CA GLY A 43 -1.13 -6.47 -8.06
C GLY A 43 -0.57 -5.71 -6.86
N TRP A 44 0.22 -4.67 -7.07
CA TRP A 44 0.65 -3.71 -6.05
C TRP A 44 0.05 -2.34 -6.31
N TYR A 45 -0.29 -1.64 -5.25
CA TYR A 45 -0.62 -0.22 -5.28
C TYR A 45 0.56 0.59 -4.78
N GLN A 46 1.02 1.53 -5.61
CA GLN A 46 1.90 2.59 -5.19
C GLN A 46 1.07 3.65 -4.48
N ILE A 47 1.42 3.94 -3.24
CA ILE A 47 0.74 4.89 -2.37
C ILE A 47 1.70 6.00 -1.96
N GLN A 48 1.17 7.17 -1.65
CA GLN A 48 1.96 8.21 -1.02
C GLN A 48 2.12 7.90 0.48
N TYR A 49 3.36 7.82 0.95
CA TYR A 49 3.68 7.43 2.33
C TYR A 49 4.89 8.23 2.85
N ASN A 50 4.76 8.90 4.00
CA ASN A 50 5.80 9.72 4.64
C ASN A 50 6.55 10.68 3.71
N GLY A 51 5.83 11.40 2.83
CA GLY A 51 6.44 12.38 1.90
C GLY A 51 7.15 11.76 0.69
N GLY A 52 7.19 10.43 0.58
CA GLY A 52 7.65 9.70 -0.59
C GLY A 52 6.57 8.75 -1.10
N TYR A 53 7.03 7.62 -1.67
CA TYR A 53 6.15 6.58 -2.19
C TYR A 53 6.46 5.23 -1.54
N GLY A 54 5.42 4.46 -1.32
CA GLY A 54 5.50 3.09 -0.85
C GLY A 54 4.58 2.18 -1.66
N PHE A 55 4.80 0.88 -1.56
CA PHE A 55 4.02 -0.12 -2.26
C PHE A 55 3.29 -1.01 -1.26
N VAL A 56 2.01 -1.26 -1.52
CA VAL A 56 1.17 -2.17 -0.76
C VAL A 56 0.54 -3.20 -1.67
N TYR A 57 0.26 -4.40 -1.16
CA TYR A 57 -0.37 -5.45 -1.97
C TYR A 57 -1.85 -5.12 -2.19
N ALA A 58 -2.26 -5.00 -3.45
CA ALA A 58 -3.63 -4.64 -3.84
C ALA A 58 -4.66 -5.65 -3.32
N LYS A 59 -4.27 -6.93 -3.18
CA LYS A 59 -5.11 -8.01 -2.64
C LYS A 59 -5.67 -7.71 -1.24
N TYR A 60 -4.98 -6.88 -0.46
CA TYR A 60 -5.37 -6.53 0.92
C TYR A 60 -6.03 -5.15 1.03
N THR A 61 -6.53 -4.64 -0.08
CA THR A 61 -7.23 -3.36 -0.16
C THR A 61 -8.52 -3.52 -0.97
N LYS A 62 -9.53 -2.72 -0.65
CA LYS A 62 -10.80 -2.64 -1.40
C LYS A 62 -11.13 -1.20 -1.76
#